data_AF-A0A7X7MB39-F1
#
_entry.id   AF-A0A7X7MB39-F1
#
_cell.length_a   1.000
_cell.length_b   1.000
_cell.length_c   1.000
_cell.angle_alpha   90.00
_cell.angle_beta   90.00
_cell.angle_gamma   90.00
#
_symmetry.space_group_name_H-M   'P 1'
#
loop_
_entity.id
_entity.type
_entity.pdbx_description
1 polymer ?
#
loop_
_entity_poly.entity_id
_entity_poly.type
_entity_poly.pdbx_seq_one_letter_code
_entity_poly.pdbx_strand_id
1 'polypeptide(L)'
;AVDRYVAAESNVIGPGRSAWDVARDAYNSADTIYVLPNGTRKSGREVVNWRALPSGTRVLIGEGDINPVEKVQSLAPGQSPASVAGAEWNSARTLYLPPGGKWIRGNELTAEQTARLPPGTQVLAGYCIDGPVTARRPAFEICGPCWNEPDTYFLMSDGTLASGNTVDPAKIPRGTMVLFKN
;
A
#
# COMPACT_ATOMS: atom_id res chain seq x y z
N ALA A 1 -23.39 -20.16 -9.58
CA ALA A 1 -22.61 -19.88 -8.35
C ALA A 1 -21.20 -20.39 -8.61
N VAL A 2 -20.25 -19.48 -8.82
CA VAL A 2 -18.83 -19.85 -9.00
C VAL A 2 -18.08 -19.37 -7.78
N ASP A 3 -17.77 -20.36 -6.96
CA ASP A 3 -16.87 -20.36 -5.83
C ASP A 3 -15.50 -19.83 -6.30
N ARG A 4 -15.19 -18.57 -5.96
CA ARG A 4 -13.85 -18.01 -6.19
C ARG A 4 -13.00 -18.40 -5.01
N TYR A 5 -12.35 -19.56 -5.14
CA TYR A 5 -11.19 -19.92 -4.35
C TYR A 5 -10.16 -18.79 -4.41
N VAL A 6 -10.14 -17.98 -3.36
CA VAL A 6 -8.99 -17.18 -2.95
C VAL A 6 -7.94 -18.17 -2.48
N ALA A 7 -7.19 -18.72 -3.43
CA ALA A 7 -5.98 -19.46 -3.12
C ALA A 7 -4.85 -18.44 -3.06
N ALA A 8 -4.25 -18.31 -1.89
CA ALA A 8 -2.94 -17.74 -1.65
C ALA A 8 -1.86 -18.57 -2.38
N GLU A 9 -1.94 -18.62 -3.70
CA GLU A 9 -0.87 -19.14 -4.54
C GLU A 9 0.17 -18.05 -4.66
N SER A 10 1.34 -18.27 -4.06
CA SER A 10 2.46 -17.35 -4.04
C SER A 10 2.67 -16.71 -5.42
N ASN A 11 2.42 -15.39 -5.51
CA ASN A 11 2.69 -14.55 -6.68
C ASN A 11 4.21 -14.35 -6.88
N VAL A 12 4.99 -15.42 -6.71
CA VAL A 12 6.45 -15.42 -6.60
C VAL A 12 7.00 -16.40 -7.62
N ILE A 13 7.88 -15.89 -8.49
CA ILE A 13 8.64 -16.71 -9.43
C ILE A 13 9.62 -17.59 -8.65
N GLY A 14 9.69 -18.86 -9.00
CA GLY A 14 10.51 -19.85 -8.32
C GLY A 14 10.90 -21.01 -9.24
N PRO A 15 11.65 -22.00 -8.73
CA PRO A 15 12.03 -23.16 -9.52
C PRO A 15 10.77 -23.89 -10.02
N GLY A 16 10.56 -23.90 -11.34
CA GLY A 16 9.39 -24.48 -12.00
C GLY A 16 8.15 -23.58 -12.10
N ARG A 17 8.23 -22.31 -11.67
CA ARG A 17 7.11 -21.35 -11.74
C ARG A 17 7.58 -20.03 -12.34
N SER A 18 7.28 -19.83 -13.62
CA SER A 18 7.73 -18.68 -14.43
C SER A 18 6.76 -17.51 -14.37
N ALA A 19 7.16 -16.38 -14.95
CA ALA A 19 6.30 -15.21 -15.15
C ALA A 19 4.99 -15.58 -15.88
N TRP A 20 5.03 -16.50 -16.83
CA TRP A 20 3.83 -17.00 -17.51
C TRP A 20 2.93 -17.83 -16.58
N ASP A 21 3.51 -18.64 -15.69
CA ASP A 21 2.75 -19.46 -14.74
C ASP A 21 2.02 -18.61 -13.69
N VAL A 22 2.59 -17.45 -13.34
CA VAL A 22 2.01 -16.51 -12.37
C VAL A 22 1.07 -15.51 -13.03
N ALA A 23 1.52 -14.86 -14.11
CA ALA A 23 0.82 -13.75 -14.75
C ALA A 23 0.04 -14.09 -16.02
N ARG A 24 0.15 -15.32 -16.51
CA ARG A 24 -0.56 -15.79 -17.71
C ARG A 24 -0.41 -14.79 -18.86
N ASP A 25 -1.48 -14.45 -19.55
CA ASP A 25 -1.46 -13.57 -20.72
C ASP A 25 -0.97 -12.14 -20.39
N ALA A 26 -1.15 -11.69 -19.15
CA ALA A 26 -0.73 -10.37 -18.70
C ALA A 26 0.77 -10.27 -18.37
N TYR A 27 1.55 -11.35 -18.48
CA TYR A 27 2.96 -11.38 -18.06
C TYR A 27 3.82 -10.27 -18.68
N ASN A 28 3.61 -9.92 -19.94
CA ASN A 28 4.36 -8.89 -20.67
C ASN A 28 3.64 -7.52 -20.70
N SER A 29 2.54 -7.37 -19.95
CA SER A 29 1.78 -6.13 -19.90
C SER A 29 2.58 -5.02 -19.19
N ALA A 30 2.29 -3.76 -19.56
CA ALA A 30 2.78 -2.60 -18.83
C ALA A 30 2.25 -2.57 -17.39
N ASP A 31 1.05 -3.14 -17.21
CA ASP A 31 0.31 -3.17 -15.94
C ASP A 31 0.78 -4.30 -15.01
N THR A 32 1.70 -5.15 -15.48
CA THR A 32 2.28 -6.20 -14.67
C THR A 32 3.61 -5.74 -14.11
N ILE A 33 3.74 -5.69 -12.78
CA ILE A 33 4.94 -5.23 -12.08
C ILE A 33 5.67 -6.42 -11.46
N TYR A 34 6.93 -6.58 -11.83
CA TYR A 34 7.89 -7.53 -11.27
C TYR A 34 8.73 -6.84 -10.21
N VAL A 35 8.67 -7.32 -8.97
CA VAL A 35 9.49 -6.85 -7.85
C VAL A 35 10.57 -7.88 -7.58
N LEU A 36 11.80 -7.54 -7.94
CA LEU A 36 12.97 -8.40 -7.73
C LEU A 36 13.31 -8.52 -6.24
N PRO A 37 14.06 -9.55 -5.82
CA PRO A 37 14.49 -9.76 -4.43
C PRO A 37 15.32 -8.59 -3.87
N ASN A 38 15.99 -7.84 -4.74
CA ASN A 38 16.73 -6.63 -4.38
C ASN A 38 15.85 -5.37 -4.25
N GLY A 39 14.52 -5.51 -4.35
CA GLY A 39 13.54 -4.43 -4.29
C GLY A 39 13.37 -3.64 -5.61
N THR A 40 14.13 -3.96 -6.66
CA THR A 40 13.99 -3.31 -7.97
C THR A 40 12.65 -3.69 -8.59
N ARG A 41 11.96 -2.70 -9.16
CA ARG A 41 10.66 -2.89 -9.82
C ARG A 41 10.83 -2.76 -11.33
N LYS A 42 10.20 -3.64 -12.10
CA LYS A 42 10.15 -3.59 -13.57
C LYS A 42 8.75 -3.87 -14.05
N SER A 43 8.26 -3.10 -15.01
CA SER A 43 7.03 -3.47 -15.72
C SER A 43 7.28 -4.67 -16.65
N GLY A 44 6.23 -5.41 -16.99
CA GLY A 44 6.31 -6.52 -17.92
C GLY A 44 6.81 -6.12 -19.31
N ARG A 45 6.59 -4.86 -19.72
CA ARG A 45 7.18 -4.31 -20.95
C ARG A 45 8.68 -4.07 -20.86
N GLU A 46 9.22 -3.83 -19.67
CA GLU A 46 10.65 -3.59 -19.44
C GLU A 46 11.44 -4.90 -19.25
N VAL A 47 10.77 -6.03 -19.07
CA VAL A 47 11.42 -7.34 -18.94
C VAL A 47 11.67 -7.93 -20.32
N VAL A 48 12.90 -7.75 -20.80
CA VAL A 48 13.36 -8.31 -22.08
C VAL A 48 13.80 -9.77 -21.93
N ASN A 49 14.40 -10.12 -20.79
CA ASN A 49 14.93 -11.46 -20.52
C ASN A 49 14.21 -12.13 -19.34
N TRP A 50 13.11 -12.82 -19.64
CA TRP A 50 12.27 -13.54 -18.67
C TRP A 50 12.99 -14.65 -17.92
N ARG A 51 14.01 -15.27 -18.53
CA ARG A 51 14.84 -16.31 -17.89
C ARG A 51 15.84 -15.75 -16.88
N ALA A 52 16.12 -14.45 -16.93
CA ALA A 52 17.01 -13.77 -16.00
C ALA A 52 16.28 -13.25 -14.75
N LEU A 53 14.97 -13.45 -14.64
CA LEU A 53 14.23 -13.11 -13.42
C LEU A 53 14.67 -14.06 -12.29
N PRO A 54 15.22 -13.53 -11.19
CA PRO A 54 15.66 -14.37 -10.09
C PRO A 54 14.47 -15.01 -9.38
N SER A 55 14.68 -16.19 -8.83
CA SER A 55 13.72 -16.80 -7.90
C SER A 55 13.50 -15.86 -6.71
N GLY A 56 12.25 -15.72 -6.25
CA GLY A 56 11.86 -14.71 -5.27
C GLY A 56 11.32 -13.42 -5.89
N THR A 57 11.24 -13.31 -7.21
CA THR A 57 10.61 -12.15 -7.88
C THR A 57 9.10 -12.20 -7.68
N ARG A 58 8.53 -11.18 -7.04
CA ARG A 58 7.07 -11.04 -6.87
C ARG A 58 6.46 -10.46 -8.14
N VAL A 59 5.30 -10.97 -8.56
CA VAL A 59 4.58 -10.52 -9.75
C VAL A 59 3.24 -9.91 -9.33
N LEU A 60 2.97 -8.70 -9.78
CA LEU A 60 1.74 -7.96 -9.50
C LEU A 60 1.04 -7.73 -10.83
N ILE A 61 -0.12 -8.33 -11.06
CA ILE A 61 -0.80 -8.32 -12.37
C ILE A 61 -1.97 -7.37 -12.30
N GLY A 62 -1.95 -6.30 -13.10
CA GLY A 62 -3.10 -5.43 -13.29
C GLY A 62 -3.96 -5.90 -14.44
N GLU A 63 -4.95 -6.75 -14.19
CA GLU A 63 -6.11 -6.89 -15.09
C GLU A 63 -7.25 -6.04 -14.52
N GLY A 64 -7.73 -5.08 -15.32
CA GLY A 64 -9.01 -4.36 -15.22
C GLY A 64 -9.58 -4.06 -13.84
N ASP A 65 -9.57 -2.77 -13.44
CA ASP A 65 -10.23 -2.29 -12.22
C ASP A 65 -9.81 -3.03 -10.95
N ILE A 66 -8.50 -3.03 -10.72
CA ILE A 66 -7.98 -2.91 -9.36
C ILE A 66 -7.09 -1.67 -9.34
N ASN A 67 -7.64 -0.56 -8.88
CA ASN A 67 -6.82 0.45 -8.21
C ASN A 67 -5.83 -0.33 -7.32
N PRO A 68 -4.52 -0.08 -7.34
CA PRO A 68 -3.67 -0.56 -6.28
C PRO A 68 -4.17 0.11 -4.99
N VAL A 69 -5.13 -0.50 -4.31
CA VAL A 69 -5.59 -0.17 -2.96
C VAL A 69 -4.50 -0.60 -2.00
N GLU A 70 -3.27 -0.17 -2.22
CA GLU A 70 -2.13 -0.65 -1.44
C GLU A 70 -1.07 0.40 -1.17
N LYS A 71 -1.12 1.56 -1.86
CA LYS A 71 -0.21 2.68 -1.62
C LYS A 71 -0.96 3.95 -1.27
N VAL A 72 -0.28 4.81 -0.52
CA VAL A 72 -0.69 6.20 -0.27
C VAL A 72 -0.94 6.90 -1.62
N GLN A 73 -2.18 7.31 -1.87
CA GLN A 73 -2.56 8.06 -3.07
C GLN A 73 -2.90 9.50 -2.72
N SER A 74 -2.47 10.48 -3.51
CA SER A 74 -2.79 11.89 -3.24
C SER A 74 -3.98 12.35 -4.07
N LEU A 75 -4.92 13.06 -3.44
CA LEU A 75 -6.06 13.67 -4.12
C LEU A 75 -5.59 14.79 -5.07
N ALA A 76 -5.89 14.66 -6.36
CA ALA A 76 -5.71 15.75 -7.32
C ALA A 76 -6.81 16.83 -7.16
N PRO A 77 -6.60 18.06 -7.66
CA PRO A 77 -7.63 19.11 -7.64
C PRO A 77 -8.93 18.64 -8.30
N GLY A 78 -10.05 18.72 -7.56
CA GLY A 78 -11.37 18.31 -8.04
C GLY A 78 -11.61 16.79 -8.06
N GLN A 79 -10.65 15.97 -7.62
CA GLN A 79 -10.81 14.53 -7.53
C GLN A 79 -11.63 14.16 -6.29
N SER A 80 -12.55 13.22 -6.45
CA SER A 80 -13.37 12.74 -5.32
C SER A 80 -12.64 11.65 -4.53
N PRO A 81 -12.83 11.57 -3.20
CA PRO A 81 -12.30 10.47 -2.40
C PRO A 81 -12.78 9.09 -2.84
N ALA A 82 -14.02 8.99 -3.35
CA ALA A 82 -14.55 7.75 -3.92
C ALA A 82 -13.79 7.32 -5.18
N SER A 83 -13.26 8.27 -5.96
CA SER A 83 -12.41 7.96 -7.12
C SER A 83 -11.04 7.42 -6.74
N VAL A 84 -10.59 7.62 -5.49
CA VAL A 84 -9.29 7.14 -4.99
C VAL A 84 -9.44 5.87 -4.16
N ALA A 85 -10.32 5.92 -3.15
CA ALA A 85 -10.54 4.85 -2.18
C ALA A 85 -11.65 3.86 -2.60
N GLY A 86 -12.30 4.09 -3.74
CA GLY A 86 -13.41 3.27 -4.21
C GLY A 86 -14.59 3.29 -3.21
N ALA A 87 -15.25 2.14 -3.06
CA ALA A 87 -16.38 1.98 -2.14
C ALA A 87 -16.00 2.14 -0.66
N GLU A 88 -14.71 2.06 -0.31
CA GLU A 88 -14.21 2.18 1.06
C GLU A 88 -13.97 3.63 1.50
N TRP A 89 -14.29 4.63 0.68
CA TRP A 89 -13.98 6.04 1.00
C TRP A 89 -14.53 6.53 2.35
N ASN A 90 -15.69 6.05 2.78
CA ASN A 90 -16.30 6.38 4.07
C ASN A 90 -16.03 5.32 5.17
N SER A 91 -15.10 4.40 4.92
CA SER A 91 -14.76 3.32 5.85
C SER A 91 -13.89 3.82 7.00
N ALA A 92 -14.02 3.20 8.17
CA ALA A 92 -13.12 3.42 9.30
C ALA A 92 -11.67 2.98 8.99
N ARG A 93 -11.50 2.17 7.94
CA ARG A 93 -10.23 1.71 7.39
C ARG A 93 -9.66 2.61 6.30
N THR A 94 -10.29 3.75 6.04
CA THR A 94 -9.75 4.74 5.11
C THR A 94 -9.25 5.94 5.88
N LEU A 95 -8.00 6.33 5.64
CA LEU A 95 -7.36 7.46 6.31
C LEU A 95 -7.08 8.55 5.29
N TYR A 96 -7.45 9.78 5.66
CA TYR A 96 -7.19 11.00 4.92
C TYR A 96 -6.19 11.85 5.69
N LEU A 97 -5.07 12.20 5.05
CA LEU A 97 -4.00 13.01 5.61
C LEU A 97 -3.85 14.28 4.77
N PRO A 98 -4.52 15.38 5.16
CA PRO A 98 -4.36 16.66 4.50
C PRO A 98 -2.92 17.19 4.67
N PRO A 99 -2.36 17.91 3.68
CA PRO A 99 -1.04 18.52 3.80
C PRO A 99 -1.02 19.52 4.97
N GLY A 100 -0.15 19.25 5.96
CA GLY A 100 -0.04 20.06 7.19
C GLY A 100 -1.22 19.93 8.16
N GLY A 101 -2.16 19.02 7.89
CA GLY A 101 -3.33 18.77 8.73
C GLY A 101 -3.18 17.51 9.59
N LYS A 102 -4.11 17.34 10.54
CA LYS A 102 -4.25 16.08 11.27
C LYS A 102 -4.91 15.05 10.35
N TRP A 103 -4.53 13.78 10.50
CA TRP A 103 -5.21 12.67 9.85
C TRP A 103 -6.67 12.56 10.31
N ILE A 104 -7.54 12.08 9.43
CA ILE A 104 -8.98 11.92 9.64
C ILE A 104 -9.40 10.56 9.09
N ARG A 105 -10.28 9.82 9.78
CA ARG A 105 -10.81 8.57 9.24
C ARG A 105 -11.99 8.83 8.31
N GLY A 106 -12.18 7.95 7.33
CA GLY A 106 -13.25 8.07 6.34
C GLY A 106 -14.63 8.03 6.97
N ASN A 107 -14.82 7.23 8.02
CA ASN A 107 -16.09 7.19 8.77
C ASN A 107 -16.33 8.43 9.66
N GLU A 108 -15.33 9.28 9.86
CA GLU A 108 -15.46 10.56 10.56
C GLU A 108 -15.80 11.71 9.61
N LEU A 109 -15.67 11.51 8.29
CA LEU A 109 -15.97 12.52 7.29
C LEU A 109 -17.40 12.42 6.78
N THR A 110 -18.10 13.55 6.76
CA THR A 110 -19.34 13.69 6.00
C THR A 110 -19.03 13.91 4.51
N ALA A 111 -20.02 13.63 3.66
CA ALA A 111 -19.92 13.88 2.21
C ALA A 111 -19.49 15.33 1.88
N GLU A 112 -19.94 16.30 2.68
CA GLU A 112 -19.58 17.72 2.52
C GLU A 112 -18.14 18.01 2.94
N GLN A 113 -17.64 17.35 3.99
CA GLN A 113 -16.25 17.49 4.42
C GLN A 113 -15.28 16.84 3.43
N THR A 114 -15.66 15.70 2.84
CA THR A 114 -14.87 15.06 1.77
C THR A 114 -14.69 15.94 0.54
N ALA A 115 -15.71 16.71 0.15
CA ALA A 115 -15.62 17.63 -0.99
C ALA A 115 -14.73 18.85 -0.72
N ARG A 116 -14.46 19.15 0.55
CA ARG A 116 -13.60 20.26 1.00
C ARG A 116 -12.18 19.82 1.33
N LEU A 117 -11.85 18.55 1.12
CA LEU A 117 -10.48 18.07 1.31
C LEU A 117 -9.55 18.81 0.35
N PRO A 118 -8.44 19.38 0.85
CA PRO A 118 -7.51 20.10 -0.01
C PRO A 118 -6.83 19.14 -0.99
N PRO A 119 -6.49 19.61 -2.19
CA PRO A 119 -5.63 18.86 -3.10
C PRO A 119 -4.29 18.55 -2.42
N GLY A 120 -3.73 17.38 -2.72
CA GLY A 120 -2.55 16.85 -2.04
C GLY A 120 -2.84 16.07 -0.76
N THR A 121 -4.12 15.94 -0.36
CA THR A 121 -4.51 15.05 0.73
C THR A 121 -4.16 13.61 0.38
N GLN A 122 -3.34 12.98 1.20
CA GLN A 122 -2.96 11.58 1.07
C GLN A 122 -4.09 10.68 1.58
N VAL A 123 -4.43 9.65 0.82
CA VAL A 123 -5.51 8.71 1.06
C VAL A 123 -4.91 7.31 1.18
N LEU A 124 -5.18 6.65 2.30
CA LEU A 124 -4.81 5.26 2.56
C LEU A 124 -6.07 4.46 2.83
N ALA A 125 -6.56 3.74 1.81
CA ALA A 125 -7.71 2.86 1.94
C ALA A 125 -7.26 1.46 2.39
N GLY A 126 -7.99 0.86 3.34
CA GLY A 126 -7.67 -0.45 3.93
C GLY A 126 -6.62 -0.41 5.06
N TYR A 127 -6.30 0.77 5.60
CA TYR A 127 -5.29 0.96 6.64
C TYR A 127 -5.92 1.24 8.01
N CYS A 128 -5.31 0.66 9.04
CA CYS A 128 -5.55 1.00 10.43
C CYS A 128 -4.45 1.93 10.93
N ILE A 129 -4.78 2.85 11.83
CA ILE A 129 -3.81 3.72 12.51
C ILE A 129 -3.84 3.48 14.02
N ASP A 130 -2.67 3.21 14.61
CA ASP A 130 -2.49 3.03 16.05
C ASP A 130 -1.10 3.55 16.49
N GLY A 131 -0.92 3.76 17.79
CA GLY A 131 0.27 4.34 18.38
C GLY A 131 -0.08 5.12 19.65
N PRO A 132 0.76 6.11 20.04
CA PRO A 132 2.06 6.44 19.46
C PRO A 132 3.12 5.36 19.74
N VAL A 133 4.12 5.25 18.87
CA VAL A 133 5.32 4.44 19.09
C VAL A 133 6.09 5.04 20.27
N THR A 134 6.40 4.21 21.26
CA THR A 134 7.24 4.58 22.41
C THR A 134 8.22 3.47 22.74
N ALA A 135 9.24 3.76 23.57
CA ALA A 135 10.18 2.74 24.04
C ALA A 135 9.50 1.58 24.80
N ARG A 136 8.31 1.81 25.37
CA ARG A 136 7.51 0.79 26.07
C ARG A 136 6.46 0.12 25.19
N ARG A 137 6.19 0.68 24.00
CA ARG A 137 5.21 0.20 23.02
C ARG A 137 5.79 0.38 21.61
N PRO A 138 6.74 -0.48 21.20
CA PRO A 138 7.42 -0.35 19.91
C PRO A 138 6.47 -0.69 18.75
N ALA A 139 6.87 -0.38 17.53
CA ALA A 139 6.08 -0.65 16.33
C ALA A 139 5.67 -2.12 16.19
N PHE A 140 6.58 -3.05 16.53
CA PHE A 140 6.30 -4.48 16.56
C PHE A 140 5.15 -4.85 17.50
N GLU A 141 4.96 -4.15 18.64
CA GLU A 141 3.81 -4.41 19.50
C GLU A 141 2.51 -3.79 18.97
N ILE A 142 2.60 -2.77 18.11
CA ILE A 142 1.43 -2.07 17.57
C ILE A 142 0.85 -2.83 16.39
N CYS A 143 1.69 -3.23 15.43
CA CYS A 143 1.25 -3.88 14.19
C CYS A 143 1.85 -5.28 13.98
N GLY A 144 2.63 -5.80 14.94
CA GLY A 144 3.19 -7.13 14.85
C GLY A 144 4.40 -7.21 13.91
N PRO A 145 4.66 -8.39 13.32
CA PRO A 145 5.86 -8.63 12.51
C PRO A 145 5.90 -7.83 11.21
N CYS A 146 4.79 -7.25 10.75
CA CYS A 146 4.76 -6.45 9.52
C CYS A 146 5.25 -5.00 9.70
N TRP A 147 5.74 -4.63 10.89
CA TRP A 147 6.13 -3.24 11.20
C TRP A 147 7.21 -2.67 10.28
N ASN A 148 8.10 -3.52 9.74
CA ASN A 148 9.18 -3.15 8.84
C ASN A 148 8.88 -3.45 7.36
N GLU A 149 7.63 -3.81 7.04
CA GLU A 149 7.21 -4.02 5.66
C GLU A 149 7.08 -2.68 4.92
N PRO A 150 7.30 -2.65 3.59
CA PRO A 150 7.15 -1.43 2.78
C PRO A 150 5.70 -0.89 2.74
N ASP A 151 4.72 -1.74 3.05
CA ASP A 151 3.30 -1.40 3.13
C ASP A 151 2.86 -1.01 4.55
N THR A 152 3.80 -0.86 5.48
CA THR A 152 3.56 -0.23 6.78
C THR A 152 4.14 1.18 6.75
N TYR A 153 3.39 2.17 7.21
CA TYR A 153 3.82 3.56 7.22
C TYR A 153 3.90 4.13 8.64
N PHE A 154 4.91 4.95 8.87
CA PHE A 154 5.12 5.71 10.09
C PHE A 154 4.72 7.16 9.84
N LEU A 155 3.63 7.57 10.46
CA LEU A 155 3.15 8.95 10.43
C LEU A 155 3.79 9.74 11.57
N MET A 156 4.73 10.58 11.19
CA MET A 156 5.41 11.49 12.11
C MET A 156 4.49 12.65 12.52
N SER A 157 4.82 13.32 13.63
CA SER A 157 4.03 14.43 14.19
C SER A 157 3.94 15.66 13.26
N ASP A 158 4.83 15.78 12.29
CA ASP A 158 4.84 16.81 11.24
C ASP A 158 3.95 16.45 10.03
N GLY A 159 3.33 15.27 10.03
CA GLY A 159 2.52 14.77 8.92
C GLY A 159 3.32 13.97 7.87
N THR A 160 4.63 13.81 8.05
CA THR A 160 5.47 13.04 7.12
C THR A 160 5.20 11.54 7.27
N LEU A 161 5.03 10.85 6.13
CA LEU A 161 4.94 9.39 6.07
C LEU A 161 6.29 8.79 5.66
N ALA A 162 6.82 7.91 6.49
CA ALA A 162 7.98 7.09 6.15
C ALA A 162 7.57 5.60 6.04
N SER A 163 8.09 4.89 5.05
CA SER A 163 7.79 3.47 4.87
C SER A 163 8.60 2.61 5.83
N GLY A 164 8.02 1.54 6.37
CA GLY A 164 8.62 0.72 7.43
C GLY A 164 9.96 0.10 7.05
N ASN A 165 10.17 -0.22 5.78
CA ASN A 165 11.44 -0.75 5.28
C ASN A 165 12.55 0.32 5.18
N THR A 166 12.22 1.61 5.35
CA THR A 166 13.16 2.74 5.32
C THR A 166 13.36 3.38 6.70
N VAL A 167 12.51 3.03 7.67
CA VAL A 167 12.52 3.62 9.01
C VAL A 167 13.53 2.90 9.90
N ASP A 168 14.40 3.67 10.53
CA ASP A 168 15.29 3.19 11.58
C ASP A 168 14.53 3.21 12.92
N PRO A 169 14.30 2.04 13.56
CA PRO A 169 13.52 1.94 14.79
C PRO A 169 14.11 2.76 15.96
N ALA A 170 15.41 3.01 15.95
CA ALA A 170 16.08 3.82 16.98
C ALA A 170 15.86 5.33 16.78
N LYS A 171 15.42 5.75 15.58
CA LYS A 171 15.25 7.16 15.20
C LYS A 171 13.79 7.57 15.00
N ILE A 172 12.84 6.70 15.36
CA ILE A 172 11.42 7.02 15.29
C ILE A 172 11.12 8.17 16.26
N PRO A 173 10.65 9.35 15.77
CA PRO A 173 10.30 10.45 16.64
C PRO A 173 9.19 10.08 17.62
N ARG A 174 9.21 10.68 18.81
CA ARG A 174 8.11 10.51 19.78
C ARG A 174 6.81 11.07 19.20
N GLY A 175 5.70 10.37 19.42
CA GLY A 175 4.39 10.75 18.89
C GLY A 175 4.10 10.20 17.50
N THR A 176 5.05 9.47 16.89
CA THR A 176 4.82 8.80 15.60
C THR A 176 3.72 7.75 15.72
N MET A 177 2.78 7.77 14.80
CA MET A 177 1.74 6.75 14.66
C MET A 177 2.12 5.73 13.59
N VAL A 178 1.63 4.51 13.71
CA VAL A 178 1.86 3.44 12.74
C VAL A 178 0.57 3.18 11.97
N LEU A 179 0.67 3.20 10.65
CA LEU A 179 -0.39 2.87 9.71
C LEU A 179 -0.07 1.51 9.11
N PHE A 180 -0.93 0.54 9.30
CA PHE A 180 -0.70 -0.84 8.89
C PHE A 180 -1.98 -1.49 8.40
N LYS A 181 -1.83 -2.50 7.56
CA LYS A 181 -2.93 -3.36 7.11
C LYS A 181 -3.12 -4.49 8.12
N ASN A 182 -4.36 -4.86 8.39
CA ASN A 182 -4.72 -5.93 9.32
C ASN A 182 -5.77 -6.84 8.71
#